data_AF-A0A812S1X5-F1
#
_entry.id   AF-A0A812S1X5-F1
#
_cell.length_a   1.000
_cell.length_b   1.000
_cell.length_c   1.000
_cell.angle_alpha   90.00
_cell.angle_beta   90.00
_cell.angle_gamma   90.00
#
_symmetry.space_group_name_H-M   'P 1'
#
loop_
_entity.id
_entity.type
_entity.pdbx_description
1 polymer ?
#
loop_
_entity_poly.entity_id
_entity_poly.type
_entity_poly.pdbx_seq_one_letter_code
_entity_poly.pdbx_strand_id
1 'polypeptide(L)'
;IGVTEPCHGALELTLQVKGSLPRWFWPLAGLLLGVVAYANFSGSQEAVLCSQAYVAAFHAGAMFFHWRLQHHPVSVLAPGLFVPLAAVVIYLRLQSLLWALLGTSASAGVGVVLGSLLVRPRDEPLLQ
;
A
#
# COMPACT_ATOMS: atom_id res chain seq x y z
N ILE A 1 11.98 2.34 9.08
CA ILE A 1 10.90 2.02 10.04
C ILE A 1 10.42 0.58 9.86
N GLY A 2 9.85 0.17 8.73
CA GLY A 2 9.39 -1.24 8.54
C GLY A 2 10.47 -2.31 8.82
N VAL A 3 11.69 -2.12 8.30
CA VAL A 3 12.83 -3.02 8.54
C VAL A 3 13.21 -3.14 10.02
N THR A 4 13.11 -2.04 10.76
CA THR A 4 13.53 -1.94 12.17
C THR A 4 12.37 -2.18 13.14
N GLU A 5 11.17 -2.45 12.64
CA GLU A 5 9.97 -2.59 13.46
C GLU A 5 10.07 -3.63 14.58
N PRO A 6 10.69 -4.81 14.38
CA PRO A 6 10.87 -5.77 15.47
C PRO A 6 11.67 -5.24 16.67
N CYS A 7 12.46 -4.18 16.48
CA CYS A 7 13.28 -3.58 17.54
C CYS A 7 12.53 -2.55 18.39
N HIS A 8 11.46 -1.94 17.85
CA HIS A 8 10.77 -0.82 18.50
C HIS A 8 9.25 -0.96 18.65
N GLY A 9 8.58 -1.75 17.80
CA GLY A 9 7.13 -1.94 17.87
C GLY A 9 6.28 -0.69 17.57
N ALA A 10 6.89 0.38 17.04
CA ALA A 10 6.23 1.66 16.75
C ALA A 10 5.04 1.54 15.77
N LEU A 11 5.16 0.78 14.68
CA LEU A 11 4.08 0.56 13.72
C LEU A 11 2.97 -0.31 14.33
N GLU A 12 3.32 -1.39 15.05
CA GLU A 12 2.35 -2.23 15.74
C GLU A 12 1.54 -1.43 16.77
N LEU A 13 2.21 -0.53 17.50
CA LEU A 13 1.59 0.35 18.48
C LEU A 13 0.68 1.38 17.81
N THR A 14 1.19 2.07 16.79
CA THR A 14 0.48 3.17 16.12
C THR A 14 -0.74 2.66 15.35
N LEU A 15 -0.63 1.48 14.74
CA LEU A 15 -1.72 0.87 13.99
C LEU A 15 -2.65 0.03 14.86
N GLN A 16 -2.34 -0.15 16.15
CA GLN A 16 -3.11 -0.99 17.07
C GLN A 16 -3.30 -2.44 16.57
N VAL A 17 -2.26 -2.99 15.94
CA VAL A 17 -2.26 -4.33 15.31
C VAL A 17 -1.31 -5.30 16.02
N LYS A 18 -0.97 -5.02 17.29
CA LYS A 18 -0.03 -5.83 18.05
C LYS A 18 -0.50 -7.28 18.15
N GLY A 19 0.30 -8.21 17.64
CA GLY A 19 -0.01 -9.64 17.64
C GLY A 19 -0.99 -10.12 16.55
N SER A 20 -1.53 -9.23 15.71
CA SER A 20 -2.41 -9.63 14.60
C SER A 20 -1.66 -9.99 13.30
N LEU A 21 -0.37 -9.63 13.22
CA LEU A 21 0.50 -9.91 12.08
C LEU A 21 1.74 -10.69 12.54
N PRO A 22 2.30 -11.57 11.70
CA PRO A 22 3.54 -12.26 12.03
C PRO A 22 4.70 -11.26 12.11
N ARG A 23 5.64 -11.46 13.03
CA ARG A 23 6.77 -10.52 13.29
C ARG A 23 7.64 -10.21 12.06
N TRP A 24 7.72 -11.13 11.10
CA TRP A 24 8.49 -10.94 9.87
C TRP A 24 7.77 -10.08 8.82
N PHE A 25 6.47 -9.80 9.00
CA PHE A 25 5.67 -8.98 8.08
C PHE A 25 6.29 -7.59 7.87
N TRP A 26 6.63 -6.92 8.97
CA TRP A 26 7.14 -5.55 8.92
C TRP A 26 8.50 -5.43 8.24
N PRO A 27 9.50 -6.29 8.57
CA PRO A 27 10.74 -6.32 7.81
C PRO A 27 10.55 -6.57 6.33
N LEU A 28 9.69 -7.53 5.97
CA LEU A 28 9.41 -7.82 4.57
C LEU A 28 8.78 -6.63 3.85
N ALA A 29 7.77 -6.00 4.45
CA ALA A 29 7.14 -4.79 3.90
C ALA A 29 8.15 -3.66 3.73
N GLY A 30 9.06 -3.49 4.70
CA GLY A 30 10.14 -2.51 4.64
C GLY A 30 11.14 -2.78 3.50
N LEU A 31 11.52 -4.05 3.29
CA LEU A 31 12.40 -4.45 2.19
C LEU A 31 11.73 -4.23 0.83
N LEU A 32 10.47 -4.63 0.68
CA LEU A 32 9.70 -4.41 -0.55
C LEU A 32 9.60 -2.91 -0.87
N LEU A 33 9.35 -2.07 0.13
CA LEU A 33 9.35 -0.62 -0.06
C LEU A 33 10.72 -0.09 -0.49
N GLY A 34 11.81 -0.65 0.04
CA GLY A 34 13.18 -0.34 -0.41
C GLY A 34 13.43 -0.71 -1.87
N VAL A 35 12.97 -1.88 -2.31
CA VAL A 35 13.05 -2.33 -3.70
C VAL A 35 12.26 -1.40 -4.62
N VAL A 36 11.04 -1.03 -4.23
CA VAL A 36 10.18 -0.10 -4.98
C VAL A 36 10.81 1.29 -5.06
N ALA A 37 11.43 1.77 -3.98
CA ALA A 37 12.16 3.03 -3.98
C ALA A 37 13.33 2.97 -4.98
N TYR A 38 14.15 1.91 -4.91
CA TYR A 38 15.27 1.72 -5.85
C TYR A 38 14.80 1.65 -7.30
N ALA A 39 13.78 0.84 -7.60
CA ALA A 39 13.26 0.64 -8.95
C ALA A 39 12.68 1.94 -9.55
N ASN A 40 12.10 2.82 -8.74
CA ASN A 40 11.62 4.13 -9.18
C ASN A 40 12.72 5.08 -9.70
N PHE A 41 13.95 4.93 -9.20
CA PHE A 41 15.12 5.68 -9.65
C PHE A 41 15.98 4.91 -10.65
N SER A 42 15.53 3.73 -11.09
CA SER A 42 16.23 2.97 -12.10
C SER A 42 16.05 3.60 -13.50
N GLY A 43 16.97 3.27 -14.40
CA GLY A 43 16.86 3.67 -15.82
C GLY A 43 15.88 2.82 -16.63
N SER A 44 15.30 1.75 -16.06
CA SER A 44 14.36 0.88 -16.76
C SER A 44 12.93 1.42 -16.64
N GLN A 45 12.29 1.61 -17.79
CA GLN A 45 10.89 2.02 -17.84
C GLN A 45 9.99 0.96 -17.19
N GLU A 46 10.24 -0.31 -17.47
CA GLU A 46 9.46 -1.45 -16.96
C GLU A 46 9.53 -1.50 -15.43
N ALA A 47 10.73 -1.35 -14.85
CA ALA A 47 10.90 -1.35 -13.41
C ALA A 47 10.13 -0.21 -12.73
N VAL A 48 10.12 0.98 -13.32
CA VAL A 48 9.33 2.12 -12.82
C VAL A 48 7.83 1.83 -12.92
N LEU A 49 7.36 1.32 -14.06
CA LEU A 49 5.93 1.01 -14.25
C LEU A 49 5.45 -0.10 -13.29
N CYS A 50 6.24 -1.16 -13.10
CA CYS A 50 5.96 -2.20 -12.11
C CYS A 50 5.93 -1.63 -10.69
N SER A 51 6.82 -0.68 -10.37
CA SER A 51 6.82 0.01 -9.08
C SER A 51 5.54 0.81 -8.86
N GLN A 52 5.05 1.51 -9.88
CA GLN A 52 3.79 2.26 -9.78
C GLN A 52 2.56 1.36 -9.69
N ALA A 53 2.56 0.23 -10.41
CA ALA A 53 1.53 -0.79 -10.27
C ALA A 53 1.50 -1.35 -8.83
N TYR A 54 2.67 -1.66 -8.25
CA TYR A 54 2.77 -2.07 -6.86
C TYR A 54 2.27 -0.97 -5.89
N VAL A 55 2.67 0.29 -6.08
CA VAL A 55 2.23 1.42 -5.24
C VAL A 55 0.72 1.55 -5.27
N ALA A 56 0.10 1.47 -6.45
CA ALA A 56 -1.35 1.55 -6.61
C ALA A 56 -2.06 0.38 -5.91
N ALA A 57 -1.59 -0.86 -6.12
CA ALA A 57 -2.17 -2.04 -5.48
C ALA A 57 -2.01 -2.01 -3.95
N PHE A 58 -0.82 -1.71 -3.46
CA PHE A 58 -0.50 -1.68 -2.03
C PHE A 58 -1.35 -0.64 -1.30
N HIS A 59 -1.43 0.59 -1.82
CA HIS A 59 -2.18 1.66 -1.17
C HIS A 59 -3.69 1.44 -1.27
N ALA A 60 -4.22 0.95 -2.40
CA ALA A 60 -5.65 0.62 -2.49
C ALA A 60 -6.03 -0.51 -1.52
N GLY A 61 -5.18 -1.55 -1.41
CA GLY A 61 -5.34 -2.59 -0.40
C GLY A 61 -5.25 -2.06 1.04
N ALA A 62 -4.34 -1.12 1.30
CA ALA A 62 -4.20 -0.46 2.61
C ALA A 62 -5.43 0.38 2.97
N MET A 63 -6.04 1.10 2.02
CA MET A 63 -7.31 1.79 2.25
C MET A 63 -8.39 0.81 2.71
N PHE A 64 -8.51 -0.31 2.02
CA PHE A 64 -9.49 -1.33 2.35
C PHE A 64 -9.21 -1.96 3.73
N PHE A 65 -7.94 -2.23 4.03
CA PHE A 65 -7.50 -2.71 5.34
C PHE A 65 -7.92 -1.75 6.46
N HIS A 66 -7.59 -0.47 6.33
CA HIS A 66 -7.93 0.55 7.33
C HIS A 66 -9.44 0.75 7.47
N TRP A 67 -10.18 0.73 6.36
CA TRP A 67 -11.63 0.79 6.37
C TRP A 67 -12.24 -0.41 7.11
N ARG A 68 -11.81 -1.64 6.77
CA ARG A 68 -12.36 -2.88 7.36
C ARG A 68 -12.08 -3.01 8.84
N LEU A 69 -10.93 -2.52 9.30
CA LEU A 69 -10.59 -2.49 10.72
C LEU A 69 -11.16 -1.28 11.46
N GLN A 70 -11.93 -0.42 10.78
CA GLN A 70 -12.51 0.80 11.34
C GLN A 70 -11.47 1.72 11.97
N HIS A 71 -10.29 1.80 11.34
CA HIS A 71 -9.27 2.76 11.75
C HIS A 71 -9.76 4.19 11.47
N HIS A 72 -9.15 5.15 12.17
CA HIS A 72 -9.48 6.57 12.00
C HIS A 72 -9.42 6.98 10.51
N PRO A 73 -10.38 7.74 9.97
CA PRO A 73 -10.44 8.05 8.52
C PRO A 73 -9.17 8.70 7.95
N VAL A 74 -8.40 9.43 8.77
CA VAL A 74 -7.10 10.00 8.38
C VAL A 74 -6.11 8.94 7.87
N SER A 75 -6.24 7.68 8.31
CA SER A 75 -5.41 6.56 7.85
C SER A 75 -5.53 6.30 6.34
N VAL A 76 -6.61 6.75 5.69
CA VAL A 76 -6.76 6.62 4.23
C VAL A 76 -6.17 7.78 3.43
N LEU A 77 -5.69 8.86 4.08
CA LEU A 77 -5.16 10.03 3.37
C LEU A 77 -3.88 9.70 2.59
N ALA A 78 -2.91 9.07 3.24
CA ALA A 78 -1.66 8.70 2.56
C ALA A 78 -1.93 7.76 1.38
N PRO A 79 -2.69 6.65 1.55
CA PRO A 79 -3.11 5.85 0.41
C PRO A 79 -3.86 6.61 -0.70
N GLY A 80 -4.78 7.50 -0.32
CA GLY A 80 -5.54 8.33 -1.25
C GLY A 80 -4.68 9.32 -2.04
N LEU A 81 -3.50 9.69 -1.53
CA LEU A 81 -2.52 10.52 -2.22
C LEU A 81 -1.62 9.70 -3.16
N PHE A 82 -1.17 8.52 -2.72
CA PHE A 82 -0.19 7.74 -3.48
C PHE A 82 -0.77 7.06 -4.73
N VAL A 83 -2.06 6.71 -4.75
CA VAL A 83 -2.70 6.12 -5.94
C VAL A 83 -2.77 7.14 -7.11
N PRO A 84 -3.25 8.39 -6.93
CA PRO A 84 -3.16 9.43 -7.95
C PRO A 84 -1.73 9.74 -8.39
N LEU A 85 -0.78 9.81 -7.46
CA LEU A 85 0.62 10.03 -7.80
C LEU A 85 1.16 8.90 -8.69
N ALA A 86 0.79 7.65 -8.43
CA ALA A 86 1.17 6.54 -9.29
C ALA A 86 0.62 6.69 -10.72
N ALA A 87 -0.64 7.11 -10.87
CA ALA A 87 -1.21 7.43 -12.17
C ALA A 87 -0.46 8.55 -12.89
N VAL A 88 -0.09 9.62 -12.17
CA VAL A 88 0.70 10.73 -12.72
C VAL A 88 2.06 10.23 -13.21
N VAL A 89 2.77 9.41 -12.43
CA VAL A 89 4.06 8.87 -12.86
C VAL A 89 3.91 7.96 -14.09
N ILE A 90 2.90 7.09 -14.12
CA ILE A 90 2.64 6.23 -15.30
C ILE A 90 2.33 7.09 -16.52
N TYR A 91 1.50 8.14 -16.37
CA TYR A 91 1.21 9.09 -17.44
C TYR A 91 2.48 9.76 -17.96
N LEU A 92 3.35 10.25 -17.07
CA LEU A 92 4.61 10.89 -17.48
C LEU A 92 5.58 9.91 -18.17
N ARG A 93 5.52 8.62 -17.85
CA ARG A 93 6.37 7.59 -18.49
C ARG A 93 5.81 7.14 -19.84
N LEU A 94 4.51 6.92 -19.95
CA LEU A 94 3.87 6.38 -21.16
C LEU A 94 3.33 7.46 -22.11
N GLN A 95 3.24 8.71 -21.65
CA GLN A 95 2.62 9.83 -22.38
C GLN A 95 1.19 9.51 -22.85
N SER A 96 0.48 8.65 -22.13
CA SER A 96 -0.86 8.19 -22.47
C SER A 96 -1.74 8.15 -21.23
N LEU A 97 -2.73 9.04 -21.20
CA LEU A 97 -3.70 9.12 -20.10
C LEU A 97 -4.51 7.83 -19.98
N LEU A 98 -4.90 7.23 -21.12
CA LEU A 98 -5.66 5.99 -21.13
C LEU A 98 -4.90 4.85 -20.44
N TRP A 99 -3.63 4.63 -20.81
CA TRP A 99 -2.81 3.58 -20.19
C TRP A 99 -2.51 3.85 -18.73
N ALA A 100 -2.35 5.12 -18.35
CA ALA A 100 -2.18 5.52 -16.96
C ALA A 100 -3.41 5.18 -16.11
N LEU A 101 -4.60 5.51 -16.60
CA LEU A 101 -5.86 5.21 -15.91
C LEU A 101 -6.09 3.69 -15.85
N LEU A 102 -6.00 2.97 -16.97
CA LEU A 102 -6.22 1.52 -17.00
C LEU A 102 -5.21 0.77 -16.12
N GLY A 103 -3.92 1.08 -16.23
CA GLY A 103 -2.87 0.43 -15.44
C GLY A 103 -3.04 0.69 -13.94
N THR A 104 -3.35 1.92 -13.56
CA THR A 104 -3.58 2.28 -12.15
C THR A 104 -4.85 1.62 -11.62
N SER A 105 -5.97 1.70 -12.35
CA SER A 105 -7.25 1.11 -11.93
C SER A 105 -7.17 -0.41 -11.84
N ALA A 106 -6.52 -1.07 -12.79
CA ALA A 106 -6.32 -2.52 -12.75
C ALA A 106 -5.49 -2.93 -11.51
N SER A 107 -4.38 -2.23 -11.26
CA SER A 107 -3.50 -2.50 -10.13
C SER A 107 -4.18 -2.22 -8.79
N ALA A 108 -4.86 -1.08 -8.66
CA ALA A 108 -5.66 -0.74 -7.49
C ALA A 108 -6.76 -1.78 -7.25
N GLY A 109 -7.44 -2.22 -8.31
CA GLY A 109 -8.44 -3.28 -8.27
C GLY A 109 -7.89 -4.58 -7.69
N VAL A 110 -6.71 -5.03 -8.13
CA VAL A 110 -6.02 -6.20 -7.54
C VAL A 110 -5.80 -6.00 -6.04
N GLY A 111 -5.31 -4.83 -5.63
CA GLY A 111 -5.12 -4.48 -4.22
C GLY A 111 -6.41 -4.57 -3.39
N VAL A 112 -7.51 -4.02 -3.91
CA VAL A 112 -8.83 -4.07 -3.27
C VAL A 112 -9.34 -5.51 -3.18
N VAL A 113 -9.23 -6.30 -4.26
CA VAL A 113 -9.66 -7.70 -4.27
C VAL A 113 -8.88 -8.50 -3.24
N LEU A 114 -7.54 -8.41 -3.24
CA LEU A 114 -6.72 -9.11 -2.25
C LEU A 114 -7.01 -8.64 -0.82
N GLY A 115 -7.16 -7.34 -0.60
CA GLY A 115 -7.58 -6.79 0.70
C GLY A 115 -8.93 -7.36 1.15
N SER A 116 -9.89 -7.51 0.23
CA SER A 116 -11.22 -8.05 0.52
C SER A 116 -11.22 -9.53 0.90
N LEU A 117 -10.29 -10.30 0.35
CA LEU A 117 -10.16 -11.72 0.62
C LEU A 117 -9.34 -12.01 1.89
N LEU A 118 -8.33 -11.16 2.17
CA LEU A 118 -7.34 -11.43 3.21
C LEU A 118 -7.62 -10.71 4.53
N VAL A 119 -8.34 -9.58 4.51
CA VAL A 119 -8.62 -8.78 5.70
C VAL A 119 -9.97 -9.18 6.29
N ARG A 120 -9.93 -9.79 7.48
CA ARG A 120 -11.14 -10.07 8.25
C ARG A 120 -11.68 -8.77 8.86
N PRO A 121 -13.01 -8.56 8.88
CA PRO A 121 -13.63 -7.47 9.63
C PRO A 121 -13.28 -7.55 11.11
N ARG A 122 -13.33 -6.41 11.81
CA ARG A 122 -13.24 -6.38 13.27
C ARG A 122 -14.55 -6.88 13.88
N ASP A 123 -14.48 -7.90 14.73
CA ASP A 123 -15.66 -8.53 15.34
C ASP A 123 -16.26 -7.73 16.52
N GLU A 124 -15.47 -6.84 17.15
CA GLU A 124 -15.90 -6.01 18.28
C GLU A 124 -15.84 -4.51 17.95
N PRO A 125 -16.92 -3.73 18.15
CA PRO A 125 -16.90 -2.29 17.97
C PRO A 125 -15.91 -1.65 18.96
N LEU A 126 -15.24 -0.58 18.53
CA LEU A 126 -14.48 0.29 19.43
C LEU A 126 -15.40 0.71 20.58
N LEU A 127 -15.08 0.29 21.80
CA LEU A 127 -15.66 0.90 23.01
C LEU A 127 -15.37 2.40 22.90
N GLN A 128 -16.43 3.16 22.62
CA GLN A 128 -16.41 4.63 22.54
C GLN A 128 -16.21 5.24 23.92
#